data_AF-A0A952CRH6-F1
#
_entry.id   AF-A0A952CRH6-F1
#
_cell.length_a   1.000
_cell.length_b   1.000
_cell.length_c   1.000
_cell.angle_alpha   90.00
_cell.angle_beta   90.00
_cell.angle_gamma   90.00
#
_symmetry.space_group_name_H-M   'P 1'
#
loop_
_entity.id
_entity.type
_entity.pdbx_description
1 polymer ?
#
loop_
_entity_poly.entity_id
_entity_poly.type
_entity_poly.pdbx_seq_one_letter_code
_entity_poly.pdbx_strand_id
1 'polypeptide(L)'
;MRGWLLSITAILLFQPVFAQKVSEKKVIKQLKKDIGYLASDKLEGRRTGSEGEKLAADYITKYYTAEGISGYKGKYIYPFTF
;
A
#
# COMPACT_ATOMS: atom_id res chain seq x y z
N MET A 1 -37.03 -15.94 30.93
CA MET A 1 -35.76 -16.14 30.17
C MET A 1 -35.70 -15.44 28.81
N ARG A 2 -36.85 -15.12 28.18
CA ARG A 2 -36.91 -14.56 26.81
C ARG A 2 -36.53 -13.06 26.68
N GLY A 3 -36.75 -12.26 27.72
CA GLY A 3 -36.39 -10.83 27.73
C GLY A 3 -34.90 -10.54 27.81
N TRP A 4 -34.12 -11.43 28.46
CA TRP A 4 -32.69 -11.22 28.66
C TRP A 4 -31.88 -11.38 27.36
N LEU A 5 -32.32 -12.28 26.48
CA LEU A 5 -31.77 -12.47 25.14
C LEU A 5 -31.96 -11.22 24.26
N LEU A 6 -33.11 -10.54 24.37
CA LEU A 6 -33.39 -9.29 23.64
C LEU A 6 -32.54 -8.12 24.15
N SER A 7 -32.30 -8.06 25.46
CA SER A 7 -31.41 -7.05 26.05
C SER A 7 -29.94 -7.24 25.63
N ILE A 8 -29.47 -8.48 25.53
CA ILE A 8 -28.09 -8.79 25.08
C ILE A 8 -27.90 -8.46 23.60
N THR A 9 -28.90 -8.76 22.75
CA THR A 9 -28.83 -8.41 21.31
C THR A 9 -28.84 -6.89 21.09
N ALA A 10 -29.58 -6.14 21.90
CA ALA A 10 -29.59 -4.67 21.82
C ALA A 10 -28.24 -4.04 22.18
N ILE A 11 -27.51 -4.60 23.15
CA ILE A 11 -26.17 -4.12 23.55
C ILE A 11 -25.12 -4.43 22.48
N LEU A 12 -25.25 -5.56 21.77
CA LEU A 12 -24.32 -5.93 20.69
C LEU A 12 -24.44 -5.01 19.46
N LEU A 13 -25.61 -4.42 19.23
CA LEU A 13 -25.86 -3.49 18.13
C LEU A 13 -25.40 -2.05 18.41
N PHE A 14 -25.04 -1.74 19.66
CA PHE A 14 -24.68 -0.39 20.10
C PHE A 14 -23.18 -0.23 20.32
N GLN A 15 -22.37 -0.64 19.34
CA GLN A 15 -20.92 -0.43 19.38
C GLN A 15 -20.57 0.96 18.81
N PRO A 16 -19.83 1.80 19.55
CA PRO A 16 -19.36 3.07 19.01
C PRO A 16 -18.37 2.83 17.87
N VAL A 17 -18.64 3.43 16.71
CA VAL A 17 -17.72 3.41 15.57
C VAL A 17 -16.71 4.54 15.75
N PHE A 18 -15.47 4.20 16.07
CA PHE A 18 -14.38 5.17 16.10
C PHE A 18 -13.88 5.42 14.68
N ALA A 19 -13.88 6.68 14.25
CA ALA A 19 -13.27 7.07 13.00
C ALA A 19 -11.75 6.88 13.08
N GLN A 20 -11.16 6.16 12.13
CA GLN A 20 -9.71 5.99 12.06
C GLN A 20 -9.05 7.27 11.53
N LYS A 21 -8.23 7.91 12.37
CA LYS A 21 -7.39 9.02 11.93
C LYS A 21 -6.19 8.44 11.18
N VAL A 22 -6.07 8.75 9.89
CA VAL A 22 -4.86 8.41 9.12
C VAL A 22 -3.68 9.12 9.75
N SER A 23 -2.63 8.39 10.10
CA SER A 23 -1.40 8.96 10.64
C SER A 23 -0.66 9.71 9.53
N GLU A 24 -0.95 10.99 9.36
CA GLU A 24 -0.31 11.90 8.39
C GLU A 24 1.22 11.83 8.49
N LYS A 25 1.77 11.75 9.70
CA LYS A 25 3.22 11.59 9.93
C LYS A 25 3.77 10.31 9.31
N LYS A 26 3.05 9.18 9.41
CA LYS A 26 3.46 7.91 8.80
C LYS A 26 3.44 8.02 7.27
N VAL A 27 2.38 8.60 6.71
CA VAL A 27 2.24 8.81 5.26
C VAL A 27 3.36 9.69 4.73
N ILE A 28 3.60 10.86 5.34
CA ILE A 28 4.66 11.78 4.93
C ILE A 28 6.05 11.12 5.03
N LYS A 29 6.31 10.35 6.10
CA LYS A 29 7.58 9.63 6.26
C LYS A 29 7.78 8.61 5.14
N GLN A 30 6.74 7.86 4.80
CA GLN A 30 6.78 6.87 3.73
C GLN A 30 7.01 7.53 2.37
N LEU A 31 6.25 8.58 2.05
CA LEU A 31 6.42 9.34 0.81
C LEU A 31 7.85 9.89 0.66
N LYS A 32 8.42 10.47 1.72
CA LYS A 32 9.81 10.97 1.69
C LYS A 32 10.80 9.85 1.41
N LYS A 33 10.59 8.66 1.98
CA LYS A 33 11.45 7.50 1.74
C LYS A 33 11.36 7.03 0.28
N ASP A 34 10.15 6.91 -0.24
CA ASP A 34 9.91 6.37 -1.58
C ASP A 34 10.41 7.33 -2.66
N ILE A 35 10.05 8.61 -2.56
CA ILE A 35 10.55 9.67 -3.46
C ILE A 35 12.07 9.75 -3.35
N GLY A 36 12.61 9.72 -2.13
CA GLY A 36 14.04 9.81 -1.89
C GLY A 36 14.83 8.68 -2.56
N TYR A 37 14.32 7.44 -2.54
CA TYR A 37 14.95 6.34 -3.25
C TYR A 37 14.77 6.45 -4.78
N LEU A 38 13.54 6.66 -5.25
CA LEU A 38 13.20 6.67 -6.68
C LEU A 38 13.81 7.85 -7.46
N ALA A 39 14.27 8.88 -6.75
CA ALA A 39 15.00 10.03 -7.29
C ALA A 39 16.48 10.06 -6.87
N SER A 40 17.00 9.02 -6.22
CA SER A 40 18.40 8.97 -5.80
C SER A 40 19.34 8.64 -6.95
N ASP A 41 20.60 9.07 -6.80
CA ASP A 41 21.70 8.75 -7.72
C ASP A 41 21.92 7.25 -7.90
N LYS A 42 21.46 6.41 -6.96
CA LYS A 42 21.55 4.94 -7.05
C LYS A 42 20.82 4.37 -8.27
N LEU A 43 19.84 5.09 -8.80
CA LEU A 43 19.13 4.66 -10.00
C LEU A 43 19.79 5.22 -11.26
N GLU A 44 20.64 6.24 -11.17
CA GLU A 44 21.31 6.89 -12.30
C GLU A 44 20.33 7.43 -13.38
N GLY A 45 19.06 7.60 -13.03
CA GLY A 45 17.95 7.93 -13.93
C GLY A 45 17.02 6.75 -14.21
N ARG A 46 15.87 6.99 -14.85
CA ARG A 46 14.84 5.96 -15.11
C ARG A 46 14.30 6.05 -16.54
N ARG A 47 15.20 6.27 -17.50
CA ARG A 47 14.81 6.24 -18.91
C ARG A 47 14.46 4.80 -19.27
N THR A 48 13.52 4.65 -20.20
CA THR A 48 13.19 3.36 -20.78
C THR A 48 14.44 2.59 -21.22
N GLY A 49 14.51 1.32 -20.85
CA GLY A 49 15.60 0.40 -21.15
C GLY A 49 16.81 0.55 -20.23
N SER A 50 16.83 1.51 -19.29
CA SER A 50 17.98 1.70 -18.40
C SER A 50 17.95 0.73 -17.21
N GLU A 51 19.11 0.50 -16.60
CA GLU A 51 19.19 -0.28 -15.36
C GLU A 51 18.37 0.35 -14.22
N GLY A 52 18.36 1.68 -14.14
CA GLY A 52 17.53 2.40 -13.17
C GLY A 52 16.02 2.22 -13.36
N GLU A 53 15.53 1.97 -14.58
CA GLU A 53 14.14 1.56 -14.80
C GLU A 53 13.85 0.22 -14.10
N LYS A 54 14.72 -0.79 -14.30
CA LYS A 54 14.57 -2.12 -13.68
C LYS A 54 14.61 -2.02 -12.16
N LEU A 55 15.56 -1.26 -11.60
CA LEU A 55 15.67 -1.04 -10.16
C LEU A 55 14.41 -0.36 -9.59
N ALA A 56 13.84 0.62 -10.30
CA ALA A 56 12.59 1.26 -9.89
C ALA A 56 11.41 0.29 -9.93
N ALA A 57 11.31 -0.53 -10.98
CA ALA A 57 10.26 -1.53 -11.13
C ALA A 57 10.33 -2.59 -10.01
N ASP A 58 11.52 -3.06 -9.67
CA ASP A 58 11.77 -3.98 -8.55
C ASP A 58 11.38 -3.36 -7.20
N TYR A 59 11.71 -2.09 -6.99
CA TYR A 59 11.35 -1.37 -5.76
C TYR A 59 9.84 -1.28 -5.57
N ILE A 60 9.10 -0.89 -6.61
CA ILE A 60 7.65 -0.79 -6.59
C ILE A 60 7.01 -2.17 -6.40
N THR A 61 7.53 -3.19 -7.09
CA THR A 61 7.04 -4.58 -6.97
C THR A 61 7.20 -5.10 -5.54
N LYS A 62 8.35 -4.82 -4.90
CA LYS A 62 8.59 -5.19 -3.49
C LYS A 62 7.62 -4.47 -2.56
N TYR A 63 7.37 -3.18 -2.77
CA TYR A 63 6.40 -2.42 -1.98
C TYR A 63 5.00 -3.00 -2.09
N TYR A 64 4.53 -3.28 -3.31
CA TYR A 64 3.19 -3.82 -3.56
C TYR A 64 3.02 -5.19 -2.91
N THR A 65 4.04 -6.05 -3.07
CA THR A 65 4.04 -7.37 -2.45
C THR A 65 3.99 -7.29 -0.93
N ALA A 66 4.75 -6.37 -0.32
CA ALA A 66 4.76 -6.17 1.13
C ALA A 66 3.43 -5.65 1.68
N GLU A 67 2.72 -4.82 0.91
CA GLU A 67 1.39 -4.30 1.25
C GLU A 67 0.24 -5.24 0.85
N GLY A 68 0.54 -6.42 0.29
CA GLY A 68 -0.46 -7.39 -0.16
C GLY A 68 -1.26 -6.94 -1.40
N ILE A 69 -0.76 -5.95 -2.13
CA ILE A 69 -1.39 -5.43 -3.35
C ILE A 69 -1.03 -6.34 -4.50
N SER A 70 -2.02 -7.05 -5.05
CA SER A 70 -1.81 -7.98 -6.15
C SER A 70 -1.48 -7.25 -7.46
N GLY A 71 -0.56 -7.83 -8.24
CA GLY A 71 -0.29 -7.38 -9.60
C GLY A 71 -1.50 -7.55 -10.52
N TYR A 72 -1.62 -6.69 -11.53
CA TYR A 72 -2.64 -6.84 -12.56
C TYR A 72 -2.52 -8.24 -13.18
N LYS A 73 -3.64 -8.98 -13.30
CA LYS A 73 -3.65 -10.38 -13.79
C LYS A 73 -2.56 -11.29 -13.18
N GLY A 74 -2.20 -11.06 -11.92
CA GLY A 74 -1.18 -11.84 -11.20
C GLY A 74 0.27 -11.54 -11.59
N LYS A 75 0.53 -10.47 -12.35
CA LYS A 75 1.88 -10.04 -12.75
C LYS A 75 2.09 -8.57 -12.43
N TYR A 76 3.29 -8.22 -11.98
CA TYR A 76 3.68 -6.82 -11.73
C TYR A 76 4.38 -6.18 -12.93
N ILE A 77 5.09 -6.98 -13.72
CA ILE A 77 5.91 -6.52 -14.84
C ILE A 77 5.28 -6.94 -16.16
N TYR A 78 5.20 -6.00 -17.10
CA TYR A 78 4.64 -6.19 -18.43
C TYR A 78 5.65 -5.71 -19.49
N PRO A 79 6.13 -6.60 -20.36
CA PRO A 79 7.03 -6.19 -21.44
C PRO A 79 6.26 -5.38 -22.48
N PHE A 80 6.95 -4.41 -23.08
CA PHE A 80 6.45 -3.61 -24.18
C PHE A 80 7.60 -3.28 -25.13
N THR A 81 7.27 -2.97 -26.38
CA THR A 81 8.22 -2.66 -27.45
C THR A 81 7.95 -1.25 -27.98
N PHE A 82 8.97 -0.61 -28.52
CA PHE A 82 8.91 0.73 -29.14
C PHE A 82 9.11 0.64 -30.64
#